data_AF-A0A124HDD3-F1
#
_entry.id   AF-A0A124HDD3-F1
#
_cell.length_a   1.000
_cell.length_b   1.000
_cell.length_c   1.000
_cell.angle_alpha   90.00
_cell.angle_beta   90.00
_cell.angle_gamma   90.00
#
_symmetry.space_group_name_H-M   'P 1'
#
loop_
_entity.id
_entity.type
_entity.pdbx_description
1 polymer ?
#
loop_
_entity_poly.entity_id
_entity_poly.type
_entity_poly.pdbx_seq_one_letter_code
_entity_poly.pdbx_strand_id
1 'polypeptide(L)'
;MVALPAADTLAEPQKLPAKSAVQDYFRVRTAELTAGQAARQAVEVIHRGLVDLRDTPLAGSDIARETAAMRQVVVDLAGDDADLTDDGGEGVEPGLDTQADVPSFAPRRPEDMWLARWITGHHVHVLFNVYATFALRSANQALRDGDWPEATALLARTTVYVQGFPAARAHAAALPAEHYANAVRPTMVPTVVPVPLSGSAHVEYRAYRKAVEELIAALPEPIEQLALRAPELAFAREALLEADLIEAERHVCLVEPVVGSARSLVQPPATTDNAVSVLRAMRHKRAAAIAPYVRFKDSLAKVLRDG
;
A
#
# COMPACT_ATOMS: atom_id res chain seq x y z
N MET A 1 -4.43 -22.98 10.20
CA MET A 1 -3.16 -23.59 10.63
C MET A 1 -2.87 -24.79 9.73
N VAL A 2 -1.87 -24.71 8.86
CA VAL A 2 -1.50 -25.78 7.90
C VAL A 2 0.02 -25.96 7.97
N ALA A 3 0.47 -27.21 8.14
CA ALA A 3 1.88 -27.56 8.24
C ALA A 3 2.63 -27.23 6.93
N LEU A 4 3.80 -26.61 7.06
CA LEU A 4 4.69 -26.25 5.94
C LEU A 4 5.86 -27.25 5.88
N PRO A 5 6.22 -27.78 4.69
CA PRO A 5 7.44 -28.55 4.53
C PRO A 5 8.66 -27.61 4.51
N ALA A 6 9.75 -28.07 5.13
CA ALA A 6 11.03 -27.39 5.14
C ALA A 6 11.70 -27.45 3.75
N ALA A 7 12.04 -26.29 3.20
CA ALA A 7 13.08 -26.14 2.18
C ALA A 7 13.66 -24.73 2.25
N ASP A 8 14.79 -24.60 2.94
CA ASP A 8 15.50 -23.34 3.18
C ASP A 8 16.51 -23.02 2.05
N THR A 9 16.10 -23.22 0.80
CA THR A 9 16.87 -22.80 -0.37
C THR A 9 16.10 -21.71 -1.08
N LEU A 10 16.34 -20.46 -0.70
CA LEU A 10 15.96 -19.32 -1.53
C LEU A 10 16.70 -19.46 -2.86
N ALA A 11 15.96 -19.72 -3.95
CA ALA A 11 16.44 -19.32 -5.26
C ALA A 11 16.87 -17.85 -5.14
N GLU A 12 18.05 -17.48 -5.63
CA GLU A 12 18.53 -16.10 -5.57
C GLU A 12 17.39 -15.16 -6.02
N PRO A 13 16.94 -14.21 -5.19
CA PRO A 13 15.73 -13.42 -5.48
C PRO A 13 15.76 -12.73 -6.85
N GLN A 14 16.97 -12.47 -7.37
CA GLN A 14 17.23 -11.89 -8.68
C GLN A 14 16.90 -12.83 -9.86
N LYS A 15 16.81 -14.14 -9.64
CA LYS A 15 16.48 -15.15 -10.67
C LYS A 15 14.98 -15.41 -10.81
N LEU A 16 14.15 -14.88 -9.91
CA LEU A 16 12.71 -15.00 -10.02
C LEU A 16 12.17 -14.08 -11.14
N PRO A 17 11.30 -14.57 -12.04
CA PRO A 17 10.74 -13.74 -13.08
C PRO A 17 9.74 -12.73 -12.49
N ALA A 18 9.76 -11.50 -13.01
CA ALA A 18 8.73 -10.51 -12.71
C ALA A 18 7.42 -10.87 -13.44
N LYS A 19 6.27 -10.66 -12.79
CA LYS A 19 4.94 -10.89 -13.39
C LYS A 19 4.42 -9.69 -14.18
N SER A 20 5.09 -8.54 -14.09
CA SER A 20 4.79 -7.33 -14.87
C SER A 20 6.03 -6.44 -14.99
N ALA A 21 6.03 -5.52 -15.97
CA ALA A 21 7.11 -4.54 -16.12
C ALA A 21 7.26 -3.62 -14.89
N VAL A 22 6.16 -3.37 -14.17
CA VAL A 22 6.18 -2.60 -12.90
C VAL A 22 6.94 -3.37 -11.83
N GLN A 23 6.64 -4.66 -11.65
CA GLN A 23 7.39 -5.51 -10.72
C GLN A 23 8.87 -5.57 -11.10
N ASP A 24 9.16 -5.64 -12.40
CA ASP A 24 10.55 -5.66 -12.86
C ASP A 24 11.30 -4.38 -12.52
N TYR A 25 10.73 -3.23 -12.90
CA TYR A 25 11.28 -1.90 -12.63
C TYR A 25 11.55 -1.67 -11.13
N PHE A 26 10.55 -1.95 -10.28
CA PHE A 26 10.69 -1.80 -8.83
C PHE A 26 11.42 -2.98 -8.18
N ARG A 27 11.91 -3.98 -8.93
CA ARG A 27 12.59 -5.16 -8.38
C ARG A 27 11.75 -5.92 -7.34
N VAL A 28 10.43 -5.90 -7.51
CA VAL A 28 9.47 -6.68 -6.73
C VAL A 28 9.32 -8.03 -7.41
N ARG A 29 9.26 -9.11 -6.61
CA ARG A 29 9.07 -10.48 -7.09
C ARG A 29 7.99 -11.17 -6.27
N THR A 30 7.30 -12.11 -6.89
CA THR A 30 6.35 -12.98 -6.20
C THR A 30 6.94 -14.38 -6.13
N ALA A 31 7.03 -14.93 -4.92
CA ALA A 31 7.46 -16.30 -4.67
C ALA A 31 6.60 -16.90 -3.56
N GLU A 32 6.57 -18.22 -3.47
CA GLU A 32 6.14 -18.90 -2.25
C GLU A 32 7.26 -18.74 -1.21
N LEU A 33 6.92 -18.18 -0.05
CA LEU A 33 7.86 -17.92 1.03
C LEU A 33 7.40 -18.68 2.28
N THR A 34 8.36 -19.18 3.06
CA THR A 34 8.05 -19.60 4.44
C THR A 34 7.68 -18.39 5.28
N ALA A 35 7.02 -18.60 6.42
CA ALA A 35 6.67 -17.51 7.34
C ALA A 35 7.91 -16.68 7.75
N GLY A 36 9.03 -17.34 8.07
CA GLY A 36 10.29 -16.67 8.42
C GLY A 36 10.89 -15.86 7.27
N GLN A 37 10.82 -16.37 6.02
CA GLN A 37 11.27 -15.63 4.85
C GLN A 37 10.39 -14.41 4.59
N ALA A 38 9.07 -14.54 4.68
CA ALA A 38 8.13 -13.44 4.53
C ALA A 38 8.35 -12.35 5.61
N ALA A 39 8.54 -12.76 6.88
CA ALA A 39 8.86 -11.86 7.99
C ALA A 39 10.16 -11.09 7.74
N ARG A 40 11.23 -11.79 7.34
CA ARG A 40 12.51 -11.15 7.02
C ARG A 40 12.38 -10.11 5.90
N GLN A 41 11.66 -10.43 4.83
CA GLN A 41 11.46 -9.49 3.71
C GLN A 41 10.65 -8.26 4.15
N ALA A 42 9.58 -8.46 4.92
CA ALA A 42 8.76 -7.37 5.42
C ALA A 42 9.55 -6.45 6.37
N VAL A 43 10.33 -7.02 7.31
CA VAL A 43 11.19 -6.26 8.22
C VAL A 43 12.26 -5.47 7.46
N GLU A 44 12.86 -6.05 6.42
CA GLU A 44 13.85 -5.35 5.60
C GLU A 44 13.23 -4.14 4.86
N VAL A 45 12.02 -4.30 4.31
CA VAL A 45 11.29 -3.18 3.66
C VAL A 45 10.93 -2.10 4.68
N ILE A 46 10.44 -2.49 5.86
CA ILE A 46 10.12 -1.55 6.95
C ILE A 46 11.37 -0.80 7.40
N HIS A 47 12.47 -1.50 7.66
CA HIS A 47 13.73 -0.91 8.09
C HIS A 47 14.23 0.13 7.07
N ARG A 48 14.27 -0.22 5.78
CA ARG A 48 14.66 0.73 4.72
C ARG A 48 13.73 1.94 4.64
N GLY A 49 12.42 1.71 4.76
CA GLY A 49 11.42 2.78 4.80
C GLY A 49 11.64 3.73 5.97
N LEU A 50 11.84 3.21 7.19
CA LEU A 50 12.11 3.99 8.39
C LEU A 50 13.42 4.76 8.31
N VAL A 51 14.48 4.16 7.76
CA VAL A 51 15.77 4.83 7.56
C VAL A 51 15.61 6.03 6.63
N ASP A 52 14.88 5.89 5.50
CA ASP A 52 14.67 7.00 4.57
C ASP A 52 13.75 8.09 5.17
N LEU A 53 12.67 7.70 5.86
CA LEU A 53 11.69 8.62 6.46
C LEU A 53 12.31 9.64 7.43
N ARG A 54 13.46 9.34 8.04
CA ARG A 54 14.17 10.26 8.96
C ARG A 54 14.52 11.59 8.32
N ASP A 55 14.83 11.59 7.02
CA ASP A 55 15.31 12.74 6.27
C ASP A 55 14.33 13.15 5.14
N THR A 56 13.11 12.59 5.15
CA THR A 56 12.12 12.84 4.11
C THR A 56 11.21 14.01 4.48
N PRO A 57 11.04 15.03 3.61
CA PRO A 57 10.20 16.19 3.88
C PRO A 57 8.70 15.86 3.69
N LEU A 58 8.12 15.14 4.65
CA LEU A 58 6.69 14.77 4.66
C LEU A 58 5.89 15.54 5.70
N ALA A 59 4.59 15.64 5.46
CA ALA A 59 3.65 16.06 6.49
C ALA A 59 3.64 15.03 7.64
N GLY A 60 3.54 15.50 8.89
CA GLY A 60 3.51 14.62 10.05
C GLY A 60 2.37 13.58 10.02
N SER A 61 1.24 13.91 9.37
CA SER A 61 0.12 12.98 9.18
C SER A 61 0.45 11.83 8.22
N ASP A 62 1.35 12.03 7.25
CA ASP A 62 1.82 10.95 6.37
C ASP A 62 2.81 10.04 7.10
N ILE A 63 3.74 10.63 7.85
CA ILE A 63 4.66 9.87 8.71
C ILE A 63 3.87 8.99 9.68
N ALA A 64 2.86 9.56 10.36
CA ALA A 64 2.02 8.82 11.30
C ALA A 64 1.26 7.65 10.63
N ARG A 65 0.69 7.86 9.44
CA ARG A 65 -0.07 6.81 8.72
C ARG A 65 0.84 5.71 8.18
N GLU A 66 1.97 6.07 7.60
CA GLU A 66 2.94 5.08 7.09
C GLU A 66 3.54 4.26 8.22
N THR A 67 3.95 4.90 9.32
CA THR A 67 4.49 4.20 10.50
C THR A 67 3.43 3.36 11.21
N ALA A 68 2.17 3.79 11.28
CA ALA A 68 1.08 2.98 11.81
C ALA A 68 0.87 1.69 10.99
N ALA A 69 0.91 1.79 9.65
CA ALA A 69 0.83 0.64 8.78
C ALA A 69 2.05 -0.29 8.90
N MET A 70 3.28 0.27 8.99
CA MET A 70 4.49 -0.52 9.27
C MET A 70 4.40 -1.25 10.61
N ARG A 71 3.96 -0.56 11.68
CA ARG A 71 3.72 -1.17 12.99
C ARG A 71 2.71 -2.31 12.89
N GLN A 72 1.62 -2.12 12.15
CA GLN A 72 0.61 -3.17 11.98
C GLN A 72 1.18 -4.39 11.26
N VAL A 73 2.07 -4.21 10.26
CA VAL A 73 2.80 -5.35 9.66
C VAL A 73 3.63 -6.10 10.70
N VAL A 74 4.35 -5.40 11.59
CA VAL A 74 5.14 -6.05 12.65
C VAL A 74 4.27 -6.84 13.62
N VAL A 75 3.12 -6.27 14.04
CA VAL A 75 2.15 -6.97 14.89
C VAL A 75 1.63 -8.23 14.21
N ASP A 76 1.25 -8.14 12.93
CA ASP A 76 0.76 -9.28 12.16
C ASP A 76 1.82 -10.38 11.96
N LEU A 77 3.10 -10.01 11.92
CA LEU A 77 4.22 -10.95 11.82
C LEU A 77 4.55 -11.64 13.15
N ALA A 78 4.34 -10.96 14.28
CA ALA A 78 4.56 -11.54 15.60
C ALA A 78 3.50 -12.59 15.96
N GLY A 79 2.31 -12.50 15.37
CA GLY A 79 1.18 -13.38 15.65
C GLY A 79 0.47 -13.05 16.98
N ASP A 80 -0.67 -13.69 17.21
CA ASP A 80 -1.45 -13.55 18.46
C ASP A 80 -0.85 -14.38 19.62
N ASP A 81 0.08 -15.30 19.33
CA ASP A 81 0.83 -16.12 20.30
C ASP A 81 1.93 -15.34 21.04
N ALA A 82 1.92 -14.00 20.98
CA ALA A 82 2.64 -13.18 21.95
C ALA A 82 1.94 -13.20 23.33
N ASP A 83 1.52 -14.38 23.77
CA ASP A 83 1.51 -14.75 25.17
C ASP A 83 2.98 -14.81 25.59
N LEU A 84 3.57 -13.62 25.74
CA LEU A 84 4.82 -13.37 26.46
C LEU A 84 4.53 -13.70 27.93
N THR A 85 4.23 -14.97 28.18
CA THR A 85 4.33 -15.54 29.50
C THR A 85 5.79 -15.35 29.89
N ASP A 86 5.91 -14.55 30.93
CA ASP A 86 7.07 -14.22 31.74
C ASP A 86 7.81 -15.49 32.18
N ASP A 87 8.44 -16.19 31.24
CA ASP A 87 9.30 -17.32 31.54
C ASP A 87 10.67 -16.77 31.90
N GLY A 88 10.75 -16.15 33.09
CA GLY A 88 11.89 -16.14 34.00
C GLY A 88 13.31 -16.02 33.44
N GLY A 89 13.49 -15.45 32.26
CA GLY A 89 14.75 -15.37 31.56
C GLY A 89 15.66 -14.41 32.31
N GLU A 90 16.60 -14.99 33.04
CA GLU A 90 17.68 -14.31 33.74
C GLU A 90 18.16 -13.09 32.93
N GLY A 91 18.11 -11.93 33.57
CA GLY A 91 18.45 -10.65 32.97
C GLY A 91 19.82 -10.72 32.28
N VAL A 92 19.79 -10.85 30.96
CA VAL A 92 20.91 -10.46 30.12
C VAL A 92 20.94 -8.94 30.24
N GLU A 93 21.83 -8.43 31.10
CA GLU A 93 22.10 -7.01 31.16
C GLU A 93 22.36 -6.51 29.74
N PRO A 94 21.70 -5.41 29.31
CA PRO A 94 22.04 -4.79 28.05
C PRO A 94 23.45 -4.23 28.21
N GLY A 95 24.45 -5.00 27.79
CA GLY A 95 25.79 -4.53 27.52
C GLY A 95 25.68 -3.45 26.45
N LEU A 96 25.47 -2.21 26.89
CA LEU A 96 25.52 -0.99 26.10
C LEU A 96 26.97 -0.70 25.73
N ASP A 97 27.56 -1.59 24.95
CA ASP A 97 28.76 -1.32 24.15
C ASP A 97 28.34 -1.37 22.68
N THR A 98 27.54 -0.39 22.29
CA THR A 98 27.21 -0.12 20.89
C THR A 98 27.64 1.28 20.49
N GLN A 99 28.94 1.56 20.65
CA GLN A 99 29.66 2.26 19.58
C GLN A 99 29.81 1.29 18.40
N ALA A 100 28.69 0.88 17.82
CA ALA A 100 28.72 0.42 16.44
C ALA A 100 29.06 1.69 15.65
N ASP A 101 30.24 1.71 15.04
CA ASP A 101 30.61 2.70 14.03
C ASP A 101 29.43 2.85 13.08
N VAL A 102 28.63 3.90 13.28
CA VAL A 102 27.61 4.31 12.31
C VAL A 102 28.44 4.62 11.08
N PRO A 103 28.33 3.85 9.97
CA PRO A 103 29.14 4.09 8.81
C PRO A 103 28.96 5.55 8.45
N SER A 104 30.05 6.31 8.43
CA SER A 104 30.03 7.69 7.98
C SER A 104 29.49 7.66 6.57
N PHE A 105 28.20 7.97 6.42
CA PHE A 105 27.57 8.09 5.12
C PHE A 105 28.21 9.32 4.50
N ALA A 106 29.26 9.10 3.70
CA ALA A 106 29.77 10.12 2.78
C ALA A 106 28.54 10.78 2.13
N PRO A 107 28.49 12.12 2.05
CA PRO A 107 27.29 12.82 1.59
C PRO A 107 26.90 12.28 0.21
N ARG A 108 25.84 11.48 0.17
CA ARG A 108 25.27 11.00 -1.09
C ARG A 108 24.79 12.24 -1.83
N ARG A 109 24.98 12.28 -3.15
CA ARG A 109 24.38 13.34 -3.95
C ARG A 109 22.87 13.29 -3.72
N PRO A 110 22.18 14.43 -3.51
CA PRO A 110 20.74 14.46 -3.27
C PRO A 110 19.95 13.68 -4.34
N GLU A 111 20.43 13.67 -5.58
CA GLU A 111 19.85 12.93 -6.71
C GLU A 111 19.84 11.41 -6.50
N ASP A 112 20.94 10.84 -5.98
CA ASP A 112 21.05 9.40 -5.70
C ASP A 112 20.08 9.00 -4.57
N MET A 113 19.85 9.91 -3.61
CA MET A 113 18.88 9.74 -2.53
C MET A 113 17.43 9.79 -3.05
N TRP A 114 17.08 10.71 -3.95
CA TRP A 114 15.72 10.84 -4.46
C TRP A 114 15.27 9.62 -5.28
N LEU A 115 16.14 9.05 -6.12
CA LEU A 115 15.81 7.81 -6.83
C LEU A 115 15.68 6.63 -5.86
N ALA A 116 16.56 6.53 -4.85
CA ALA A 116 16.45 5.51 -3.82
C ALA A 116 15.11 5.64 -3.06
N ARG A 117 14.72 6.85 -2.66
CA ARG A 117 13.43 7.15 -2.04
C ARG A 117 12.25 6.76 -2.91
N TRP A 118 12.29 7.07 -4.20
CA TRP A 118 11.26 6.66 -5.15
C TRP A 118 11.05 5.14 -5.11
N ILE A 119 12.13 4.35 -5.14
CA ILE A 119 12.06 2.89 -5.07
C ILE A 119 11.59 2.41 -3.69
N THR A 120 12.17 2.93 -2.60
CA THR A 120 11.85 2.56 -1.22
C THR A 120 10.37 2.80 -0.89
N GLY A 121 9.83 3.99 -1.20
CA GLY A 121 8.43 4.29 -0.95
C GLY A 121 7.48 3.37 -1.75
N HIS A 122 7.87 2.95 -2.96
CA HIS A 122 7.11 1.96 -3.72
C HIS A 122 7.19 0.55 -3.12
N HIS A 123 8.32 0.15 -2.54
CA HIS A 123 8.41 -1.11 -1.79
C HIS A 123 7.48 -1.11 -0.59
N VAL A 124 7.46 -0.02 0.18
CA VAL A 124 6.55 0.13 1.32
C VAL A 124 5.09 0.09 0.85
N HIS A 125 4.74 0.82 -0.22
CA HIS A 125 3.41 0.79 -0.80
C HIS A 125 3.00 -0.63 -1.25
N VAL A 126 3.89 -1.36 -1.90
CA VAL A 126 3.66 -2.76 -2.31
C VAL A 126 3.45 -3.66 -1.10
N LEU A 127 4.27 -3.53 -0.06
CA LEU A 127 4.11 -4.26 1.19
C LEU A 127 2.71 -4.05 1.78
N PHE A 128 2.26 -2.79 1.89
CA PHE A 128 0.92 -2.50 2.39
C PHE A 128 -0.18 -3.11 1.52
N ASN A 129 -0.03 -3.10 0.19
CA ASN A 129 -1.01 -3.73 -0.71
C ASN A 129 -1.11 -5.25 -0.47
N VAL A 130 0.01 -5.93 -0.23
CA VAL A 130 0.03 -7.36 0.07
C VAL A 130 -0.71 -7.64 1.38
N TYR A 131 -0.39 -6.92 2.45
CA TYR A 131 -1.02 -7.13 3.76
C TYR A 131 -2.50 -6.71 3.78
N ALA A 132 -2.87 -5.60 3.14
CA ALA A 132 -4.27 -5.21 2.96
C ALA A 132 -5.06 -6.29 2.20
N THR A 133 -4.48 -6.85 1.13
CA THR A 133 -5.13 -7.93 0.36
C THR A 133 -5.31 -9.17 1.23
N PHE A 134 -4.29 -9.55 2.00
CA PHE A 134 -4.35 -10.72 2.88
C PHE A 134 -5.44 -10.54 3.96
N ALA A 135 -5.39 -9.45 4.73
CA ALA A 135 -6.36 -9.15 5.77
C ALA A 135 -7.80 -9.08 5.23
N LEU A 136 -7.99 -8.45 4.06
CA LEU A 136 -9.31 -8.33 3.44
C LEU A 136 -9.85 -9.67 2.92
N ARG A 137 -8.99 -10.53 2.38
CA ARG A 137 -9.41 -11.89 1.98
C ARG A 137 -9.79 -12.73 3.18
N SER A 138 -9.05 -12.60 4.29
CA SER A 138 -9.40 -13.23 5.56
C SER A 138 -10.74 -12.69 6.09
N ALA A 139 -10.98 -11.37 5.99
CA ALA A 139 -12.27 -10.79 6.37
C ALA A 139 -13.42 -11.36 5.53
N ASN A 140 -13.24 -11.45 4.21
CA ASN A 140 -14.20 -12.07 3.31
C ASN A 140 -14.45 -13.55 3.63
N GLN A 141 -13.43 -14.27 4.11
CA GLN A 141 -13.59 -15.66 4.56
C GLN A 141 -14.38 -15.72 5.88
N ALA A 142 -14.02 -14.91 6.88
CA ALA A 142 -14.76 -14.81 8.14
C ALA A 142 -16.24 -14.46 7.93
N LEU A 143 -16.55 -13.55 6.99
CA LEU A 143 -17.92 -13.26 6.59
C LEU A 143 -18.67 -14.47 6.02
N ARG A 144 -18.00 -15.29 5.18
CA ARG A 144 -18.59 -16.54 4.65
C ARG A 144 -18.84 -17.57 5.74
N ASP A 145 -17.95 -17.61 6.73
CA ASP A 145 -18.04 -18.53 7.86
C ASP A 145 -19.01 -18.03 8.95
N GLY A 146 -19.54 -16.81 8.81
CA GLY A 146 -20.48 -16.20 9.76
C GLY A 146 -19.80 -15.55 10.98
N ASP A 147 -18.48 -15.45 10.99
CA ASP A 147 -17.70 -14.84 12.06
C ASP A 147 -17.59 -13.32 11.86
N TRP A 148 -18.64 -12.61 12.26
CA TRP A 148 -18.72 -11.16 12.10
C TRP A 148 -17.74 -10.38 12.99
N PRO A 149 -17.49 -10.78 14.25
CA PRO A 149 -16.46 -10.15 15.07
C PRO A 149 -15.07 -10.19 14.40
N GLU A 150 -14.64 -11.35 13.91
CA GLU A 150 -13.34 -11.49 13.24
C GLU A 150 -13.30 -10.69 11.94
N ALA A 151 -14.35 -10.76 11.11
CA ALA A 151 -14.45 -9.94 9.91
C ALA A 151 -14.32 -8.44 10.24
N THR A 152 -14.97 -7.97 11.30
CA THR A 152 -14.92 -6.57 11.74
C THR A 152 -13.49 -6.16 12.12
N ALA A 153 -12.79 -6.99 12.91
CA ALA A 153 -11.41 -6.75 13.30
C ALA A 153 -10.47 -6.71 12.08
N LEU A 154 -10.64 -7.64 11.13
CA LEU A 154 -9.84 -7.69 9.90
C LEU A 154 -10.13 -6.52 8.95
N LEU A 155 -11.36 -6.00 8.90
CA LEU A 155 -11.67 -4.77 8.15
C LEU A 155 -11.03 -3.53 8.78
N ALA A 156 -11.07 -3.40 10.11
CA ALA A 156 -10.38 -2.34 10.82
C ALA A 156 -8.86 -2.40 10.58
N ARG A 157 -8.28 -3.61 10.62
CA ARG A 157 -6.87 -3.85 10.30
C ARG A 157 -6.53 -3.48 8.86
N THR A 158 -7.36 -3.90 7.90
CA THR A 158 -7.21 -3.55 6.47
C THR A 158 -7.22 -2.03 6.27
N THR A 159 -8.09 -1.31 6.99
CA THR A 159 -8.20 0.15 6.93
C THR A 159 -6.87 0.83 7.25
N VAL A 160 -6.11 0.33 8.24
CA VAL A 160 -4.79 0.87 8.61
C VAL A 160 -3.83 0.81 7.42
N TYR A 161 -3.78 -0.33 6.72
CA TYR A 161 -2.91 -0.48 5.54
C TYR A 161 -3.34 0.44 4.40
N VAL A 162 -4.65 0.55 4.13
CA VAL A 162 -5.18 1.39 3.06
C VAL A 162 -4.89 2.88 3.32
N GLN A 163 -4.97 3.33 4.58
CA GLN A 163 -4.54 4.67 4.98
C GLN A 163 -3.03 4.89 4.79
N GLY A 164 -2.23 3.82 4.89
CA GLY A 164 -0.80 3.83 4.58
C GLY A 164 -0.48 3.95 3.08
N PHE A 165 -1.38 3.57 2.16
CA PHE A 165 -1.13 3.64 0.71
C PHE A 165 -0.78 5.05 0.23
N PRO A 166 -1.61 6.10 0.47
CA PRO A 166 -1.28 7.44 0.03
C PRO A 166 -0.07 8.02 0.79
N ALA A 167 0.19 7.59 2.03
CA ALA A 167 1.37 8.01 2.78
C ALA A 167 2.67 7.49 2.16
N ALA A 168 2.74 6.19 1.84
CA ALA A 168 3.88 5.59 1.14
C ALA A 168 4.09 6.18 -0.26
N ARG A 169 3.02 6.59 -0.94
CA ARG A 169 3.14 7.35 -2.21
C ARG A 169 3.67 8.76 -1.98
N ALA A 170 3.24 9.45 -0.94
CA ALA A 170 3.78 10.76 -0.57
C ALA A 170 5.28 10.65 -0.27
N HIS A 171 5.69 9.60 0.46
CA HIS A 171 7.09 9.25 0.69
C HIS A 171 7.84 9.06 -0.62
N ALA A 172 7.37 8.21 -1.53
CA ALA A 172 8.01 8.03 -2.83
C ALA A 172 8.09 9.34 -3.65
N ALA A 173 7.07 10.19 -3.56
CA ALA A 173 6.96 11.45 -4.30
C ALA A 173 7.65 12.64 -3.61
N ALA A 174 8.28 12.46 -2.44
CA ALA A 174 8.97 13.52 -1.72
C ALA A 174 10.34 13.84 -2.34
N LEU A 175 10.29 14.33 -3.57
CA LEU A 175 11.40 14.74 -4.43
C LEU A 175 10.96 15.91 -5.33
N PRO A 176 11.89 16.71 -5.87
CA PRO A 176 11.54 17.83 -6.75
C PRO A 176 10.86 17.34 -8.04
N ALA A 177 9.80 18.03 -8.49
CA ALA A 177 9.09 17.69 -9.72
C ALA A 177 10.01 17.70 -10.97
N GLU A 178 10.98 18.60 -11.01
CA GLU A 178 12.01 18.62 -12.06
C GLU A 178 12.85 17.35 -12.08
N HIS A 179 13.27 16.86 -10.91
CA HIS A 179 14.00 15.61 -10.80
C HIS A 179 13.14 14.42 -11.23
N TYR A 180 11.84 14.42 -10.88
CA TYR A 180 10.92 13.42 -11.42
C TYR A 180 10.90 13.43 -12.95
N ALA A 181 10.71 14.61 -13.55
CA ALA A 181 10.58 14.74 -14.99
C ALA A 181 11.85 14.35 -15.76
N ASN A 182 13.03 14.69 -15.22
CA ASN A 182 14.30 14.57 -15.92
C ASN A 182 15.09 13.29 -15.59
N ALA A 183 14.90 12.72 -14.40
CA ALA A 183 15.67 11.56 -13.95
C ALA A 183 14.81 10.32 -13.73
N VAL A 184 13.64 10.46 -13.07
CA VAL A 184 12.79 9.30 -12.74
C VAL A 184 11.96 8.87 -13.95
N ARG A 185 11.11 9.75 -14.47
CA ARG A 185 10.14 9.45 -15.54
C ARG A 185 10.78 8.85 -16.79
N PRO A 186 11.96 9.31 -17.29
CA PRO A 186 12.59 8.70 -18.46
C PRO A 186 13.01 7.24 -18.27
N THR A 187 13.20 6.79 -17.02
CA THR A 187 13.49 5.37 -16.74
C THR A 187 12.25 4.47 -16.79
N MET A 188 11.05 5.06 -16.86
CA MET A 188 9.76 4.36 -16.85
C MET A 188 9.10 4.27 -18.24
N VAL A 189 9.76 4.78 -19.29
CA VAL A 189 9.25 4.79 -20.67
C VAL A 189 9.87 3.66 -21.51
N PRO A 190 9.28 3.29 -22.66
CA PRO A 190 9.67 2.12 -23.44
C PRO A 190 11.14 2.01 -23.89
N THR A 191 11.90 3.11 -23.83
CA THR A 191 13.33 3.10 -24.14
C THR A 191 14.16 2.40 -23.06
N VAL A 192 13.62 2.26 -21.84
CA VAL A 192 14.31 1.67 -20.69
C VAL A 192 13.57 0.43 -20.16
N VAL A 193 12.23 0.41 -20.23
CA VAL A 193 11.38 -0.72 -19.85
C VAL A 193 10.67 -1.30 -21.09
N PRO A 194 10.29 -2.59 -21.14
CA PRO A 194 9.71 -3.18 -22.35
C PRO A 194 8.31 -2.63 -22.70
N VAL A 195 7.59 -2.07 -21.73
CA VAL A 195 6.28 -1.41 -21.91
C VAL A 195 6.18 -0.21 -20.95
N PRO A 196 5.42 0.85 -21.27
CA PRO A 196 5.29 1.99 -20.37
C PRO A 196 4.65 1.57 -19.04
N LEU A 197 5.20 2.06 -17.93
CA LEU A 197 4.68 1.73 -16.61
C LEU A 197 3.38 2.49 -16.31
N SER A 198 2.43 1.81 -15.69
CA SER A 198 1.17 2.39 -15.22
C SER A 198 0.81 1.83 -13.86
N GLY A 199 0.19 2.68 -13.02
CA GLY A 199 -0.38 2.29 -11.72
C GLY A 199 -1.34 1.10 -11.83
N SER A 200 -2.07 0.96 -12.95
CA SER A 200 -2.99 -0.17 -13.18
C SER A 200 -2.26 -1.50 -13.42
N ALA A 201 -0.97 -1.47 -13.74
CA ALA A 201 -0.15 -2.66 -13.98
C ALA A 201 0.41 -3.29 -12.68
N HIS A 202 0.25 -2.66 -11.51
CA HIS A 202 0.60 -3.24 -10.21
C HIS A 202 -0.28 -4.46 -9.89
N VAL A 203 0.34 -5.64 -9.79
CA VAL A 203 -0.37 -6.92 -9.57
C VAL A 203 -1.04 -6.93 -8.19
N GLU A 204 -0.33 -6.39 -7.19
CA GLU A 204 -0.75 -6.35 -5.80
C GLU A 204 -1.94 -5.41 -5.62
N TYR A 205 -1.91 -4.23 -6.25
CA TYR A 205 -3.05 -3.32 -6.24
C TYR A 205 -4.28 -3.94 -6.90
N ARG A 206 -4.14 -4.65 -8.03
CA ARG A 206 -5.26 -5.37 -8.65
C ARG A 206 -5.82 -6.46 -7.74
N ALA A 207 -4.96 -7.16 -7.01
CA ALA A 207 -5.39 -8.18 -6.05
C ALA A 207 -6.19 -7.56 -4.90
N TYR A 208 -5.75 -6.42 -4.38
CA TYR A 208 -6.50 -5.63 -3.38
C TYR A 208 -7.85 -5.17 -3.93
N ARG A 209 -7.89 -4.58 -5.15
CA ARG A 209 -9.13 -4.14 -5.79
C ARG A 209 -10.15 -5.26 -5.93
N LYS A 210 -9.71 -6.44 -6.36
CA LYS A 210 -10.56 -7.63 -6.44
C LYS A 210 -11.13 -8.02 -5.07
N ALA A 211 -10.32 -7.97 -4.01
CA ALA A 211 -10.77 -8.28 -2.65
C ALA A 211 -11.81 -7.26 -2.13
N VAL A 212 -11.71 -5.99 -2.51
CA VAL A 212 -12.75 -4.96 -2.23
C VAL A 212 -14.06 -5.26 -2.96
N GLU A 213 -13.99 -5.67 -4.24
CA GLU A 213 -15.17 -6.08 -5.00
C GLU A 213 -15.86 -7.31 -4.36
N GLU A 214 -15.06 -8.28 -3.90
CA GLU A 214 -15.54 -9.45 -3.15
C GLU A 214 -16.21 -9.04 -1.81
N LEU A 215 -15.67 -8.05 -1.09
CA LEU A 215 -16.29 -7.52 0.14
C LEU A 215 -17.65 -6.90 -0.14
N ILE A 216 -17.75 -6.05 -1.17
CA ILE A 216 -19.01 -5.41 -1.56
C ILE A 216 -20.04 -6.47 -1.97
N ALA A 217 -19.62 -7.52 -2.67
CA ALA A 217 -20.49 -8.62 -3.04
C ALA A 217 -20.96 -9.44 -1.81
N ALA A 218 -20.11 -9.59 -0.79
CA ALA A 218 -20.44 -10.30 0.46
C ALA A 218 -21.36 -9.50 1.39
N LEU A 219 -21.30 -8.17 1.34
CA LEU A 219 -22.13 -7.25 2.11
C LEU A 219 -22.80 -6.23 1.17
N PRO A 220 -23.80 -6.65 0.36
CA PRO A 220 -24.42 -5.80 -0.64
C PRO A 220 -25.39 -4.77 -0.05
N GLU A 221 -25.75 -4.86 1.23
CA GLU A 221 -26.75 -3.99 1.84
C GLU A 221 -26.24 -2.55 2.00
N PRO A 222 -27.10 -1.54 1.77
CA PRO A 222 -26.81 -0.15 2.11
C PRO A 222 -26.40 0.00 3.58
N ILE A 223 -25.61 1.03 3.87
CA ILE A 223 -25.06 1.24 5.22
C ILE A 223 -26.13 1.31 6.31
N GLU A 224 -27.26 1.95 6.03
CA GLU A 224 -28.34 2.10 7.01
C GLU A 224 -28.95 0.74 7.39
N GLN A 225 -29.05 -0.19 6.43
CA GLN A 225 -29.58 -1.53 6.67
C GLN A 225 -28.57 -2.41 7.41
N LEU A 226 -27.30 -2.38 7.00
CA LEU A 226 -26.27 -3.15 7.68
C LEU A 226 -26.08 -2.67 9.12
N ALA A 227 -26.13 -1.36 9.36
CA ALA A 227 -25.93 -0.79 10.69
C ALA A 227 -27.05 -1.14 11.68
N LEU A 228 -28.28 -1.38 11.21
CA LEU A 228 -29.37 -1.86 12.05
C LEU A 228 -29.14 -3.31 12.54
N ARG A 229 -28.45 -4.13 11.73
CA ARG A 229 -28.22 -5.55 12.00
C ARG A 229 -26.87 -5.82 12.69
N ALA A 230 -25.84 -5.10 12.30
CA ALA A 230 -24.46 -5.29 12.70
C ALA A 230 -23.70 -3.94 12.67
N PRO A 231 -23.89 -3.06 13.66
CA PRO A 231 -23.39 -1.69 13.63
C PRO A 231 -21.87 -1.62 13.52
N GLU A 232 -21.13 -2.45 14.27
CA GLU A 232 -19.67 -2.46 14.27
C GLU A 232 -19.13 -2.88 12.89
N LEU A 233 -19.72 -3.91 12.30
CA LEU A 233 -19.36 -4.37 10.95
C LEU A 233 -19.67 -3.31 9.89
N ALA A 234 -20.82 -2.64 10.01
CA ALA A 234 -21.21 -1.56 9.11
C ALA A 234 -20.19 -0.42 9.12
N PHE A 235 -19.77 0.01 10.32
CA PHE A 235 -18.81 1.10 10.48
C PHE A 235 -17.39 0.69 10.08
N ALA A 236 -16.98 -0.57 10.32
CA ALA A 236 -15.68 -1.06 9.84
C ALA A 236 -15.64 -1.13 8.30
N ARG A 237 -16.72 -1.59 7.66
CA ARG A 237 -16.84 -1.58 6.19
C ARG A 237 -16.80 -0.14 5.66
N GLU A 238 -17.56 0.77 6.27
CA GLU A 238 -17.56 2.19 5.90
C GLU A 238 -16.17 2.79 5.99
N ALA A 239 -15.48 2.64 7.12
CA ALA A 239 -14.15 3.20 7.34
C ALA A 239 -13.14 2.71 6.30
N LEU A 240 -13.21 1.43 5.92
CA LEU A 240 -12.38 0.88 4.84
C LEU A 240 -12.69 1.54 3.49
N LEU A 241 -13.97 1.64 3.13
CA LEU A 241 -14.39 2.21 1.84
C LEU A 241 -14.11 3.71 1.76
N GLU A 242 -14.24 4.45 2.86
CA GLU A 242 -13.84 5.85 2.95
C GLU A 242 -12.32 6.01 2.81
N ALA A 243 -11.52 5.17 3.50
CA ALA A 243 -10.07 5.17 3.33
C ALA A 243 -9.66 4.86 1.88
N ASP A 244 -10.35 3.95 1.22
CA ASP A 244 -10.14 3.60 -0.19
C ASP A 244 -10.52 4.74 -1.16
N LEU A 245 -11.53 5.55 -0.83
CA LEU A 245 -11.87 6.75 -1.59
C LEU A 245 -10.84 7.86 -1.38
N ILE A 246 -10.45 8.10 -0.14
CA ILE A 246 -9.40 9.07 0.22
C ILE A 246 -8.08 8.70 -0.48
N GLU A 247 -7.76 7.40 -0.58
CA GLU A 247 -6.59 6.94 -1.34
C GLU A 247 -6.63 7.40 -2.81
N ALA A 248 -7.79 7.30 -3.48
CA ALA A 248 -7.94 7.75 -4.86
C ALA A 248 -7.79 9.26 -5.00
N GLU A 249 -8.36 10.03 -4.07
CA GLU A 249 -8.25 11.49 -4.04
C GLU A 249 -6.82 11.94 -3.83
N ARG A 250 -6.16 11.37 -2.81
CA ARG A 250 -4.77 11.70 -2.50
C ARG A 250 -3.83 11.31 -3.63
N HIS A 251 -4.13 10.23 -4.36
CA HIS A 251 -3.35 9.87 -5.55
C HIS A 251 -3.40 10.98 -6.61
N VAL A 252 -4.55 11.60 -6.85
CA VAL A 252 -4.67 12.77 -7.75
C VAL A 252 -3.78 13.92 -7.23
N CYS A 253 -3.92 14.28 -5.95
CA CYS A 253 -3.21 15.40 -5.33
C CYS A 253 -1.69 15.22 -5.28
N LEU A 254 -1.20 13.98 -5.17
CA LEU A 254 0.23 13.68 -5.16
C LEU A 254 0.83 13.67 -6.57
N VAL A 255 0.05 13.23 -7.57
CA VAL A 255 0.51 13.13 -8.95
C VAL A 255 0.51 14.50 -9.65
N GLU A 256 -0.53 15.31 -9.46
CA GLU A 256 -0.69 16.61 -10.13
C GLU A 256 0.53 17.54 -10.01
N PRO A 257 1.12 17.81 -8.84
CA PRO A 257 2.29 18.69 -8.75
C PRO A 257 3.57 18.10 -9.35
N VAL A 258 3.65 16.77 -9.47
CA VAL A 258 4.83 16.05 -9.96
C VAL A 258 4.81 15.87 -11.48
N VAL A 259 3.63 15.61 -12.06
CA VAL A 259 3.48 15.36 -13.51
C VAL A 259 2.86 16.54 -14.26
N GLY A 260 2.20 17.46 -13.57
CA GLY A 260 1.49 18.60 -14.15
C GLY A 260 0.45 18.16 -15.18
N SER A 261 0.48 18.80 -16.35
CA SER A 261 -0.41 18.51 -17.49
C SER A 261 0.08 17.37 -18.38
N ALA A 262 1.13 16.64 -17.98
CA ALA A 262 1.72 15.64 -18.84
C ALA A 262 0.79 14.41 -19.02
N ARG A 263 0.86 13.82 -20.23
CA ARG A 263 0.17 12.58 -20.55
C ARG A 263 0.67 11.41 -19.71
N SER A 264 -0.23 10.49 -19.40
CA SER A 264 0.12 9.18 -18.85
C SER A 264 1.03 8.45 -19.82
N LEU A 265 1.98 7.67 -19.29
CA LEU A 265 2.94 6.91 -20.10
C LEU A 265 2.26 5.85 -20.98
N VAL A 266 1.05 5.42 -20.61
CA VAL A 266 0.26 4.41 -21.34
C VAL A 266 -0.89 5.02 -22.15
N GLN A 267 -1.05 6.34 -22.18
CA GLN A 267 -2.11 6.98 -22.97
C GLN A 267 -1.80 6.93 -24.47
N PRO A 268 -2.77 6.56 -25.33
CA PRO A 268 -2.61 6.66 -26.78
C PRO A 268 -2.31 8.10 -27.19
N PRO A 269 -1.50 8.33 -28.25
CA PRO A 269 -1.11 9.68 -28.67
C PRO A 269 -2.30 10.60 -29.03
N ALA A 270 -3.45 10.01 -29.37
CA ALA A 270 -4.64 10.69 -29.91
C ALA A 270 -5.60 11.25 -28.85
N THR A 271 -5.38 11.01 -27.55
CA THR A 271 -6.26 11.54 -26.50
C THR A 271 -5.76 12.88 -25.97
N THR A 272 -6.66 13.84 -25.75
CA THR A 272 -6.37 15.13 -25.08
C THR A 272 -6.28 15.00 -23.57
N ASP A 273 -6.66 13.85 -23.01
CA ASP A 273 -6.56 13.55 -21.58
C ASP A 273 -5.11 13.52 -21.09
N ASN A 274 -4.90 13.96 -19.85
CA ASN A 274 -3.64 13.86 -19.16
C ASN A 274 -3.73 12.80 -18.03
N ALA A 275 -2.61 12.51 -17.36
CA ALA A 275 -2.61 11.51 -16.29
C ALA A 275 -3.57 11.86 -15.15
N VAL A 276 -3.67 13.16 -14.82
CA VAL A 276 -4.52 13.68 -13.73
C VAL A 276 -6.01 13.52 -14.06
N SER A 277 -6.44 13.78 -15.30
CA SER A 277 -7.84 13.63 -15.71
C SER A 277 -8.31 12.18 -15.61
N VAL A 278 -7.46 11.23 -16.01
CA VAL A 278 -7.74 9.79 -15.85
C VAL A 278 -7.87 9.40 -14.38
N LEU A 279 -6.98 9.87 -13.51
CA LEU A 279 -7.07 9.59 -12.07
C LEU A 279 -8.32 10.19 -11.45
N ARG A 280 -8.72 11.41 -11.84
CA ARG A 280 -9.99 12.03 -11.42
C ARG A 280 -11.20 11.20 -11.86
N ALA A 281 -11.22 10.72 -13.11
CA ALA A 281 -12.28 9.86 -13.61
C ALA A 281 -12.38 8.54 -12.83
N MET A 282 -11.23 7.90 -12.53
CA MET A 282 -11.18 6.69 -11.70
C MET A 282 -11.73 6.94 -10.29
N ARG A 283 -11.36 8.07 -9.67
CA ARG A 283 -11.86 8.49 -8.36
C ARG A 283 -13.37 8.71 -8.38
N HIS A 284 -13.92 9.39 -9.40
CA HIS A 284 -15.37 9.59 -9.54
C HIS A 284 -16.12 8.26 -9.71
N LYS A 285 -15.60 7.35 -10.54
CA LYS A 285 -16.20 6.01 -10.70
C LYS A 285 -16.22 5.26 -9.36
N ARG A 286 -15.16 5.36 -8.57
CA ARG A 286 -15.07 4.75 -7.24
C ARG A 286 -16.09 5.35 -6.27
N ALA A 287 -16.16 6.68 -6.16
CA ALA A 287 -17.11 7.38 -5.31
C ALA A 287 -18.56 6.97 -5.64
N ALA A 288 -18.91 6.90 -6.92
CA ALA A 288 -20.23 6.47 -7.36
C ALA A 288 -20.53 5.00 -6.99
N ALA A 289 -19.54 4.11 -7.12
CA ALA A 289 -19.71 2.70 -6.79
C ALA A 289 -19.91 2.43 -5.30
N ILE A 290 -19.25 3.22 -4.43
CA ILE A 290 -19.33 3.00 -2.97
C ILE A 290 -20.43 3.82 -2.28
N ALA A 291 -21.06 4.76 -2.98
CA ALA A 291 -22.04 5.68 -2.41
C ALA A 291 -23.18 5.04 -1.58
N PRO A 292 -23.68 3.83 -1.87
CA PRO A 292 -24.68 3.16 -1.01
C PRO A 292 -24.14 2.67 0.34
N TYR A 293 -22.82 2.54 0.48
CA TYR A 293 -22.15 1.87 1.60
C TYR A 293 -21.48 2.84 2.57
N VAL A 294 -21.58 4.15 2.33
CA VAL A 294 -21.00 5.22 3.16
C VAL A 294 -22.06 6.29 3.48
N ARG A 295 -22.01 6.86 4.68
CA ARG A 295 -22.97 7.88 5.15
C ARG A 295 -22.75 9.22 4.47
N PHE A 296 -21.49 9.63 4.30
CA PHE A 296 -21.14 10.92 3.73
C PHE A 296 -20.87 10.79 2.22
N LYS A 297 -21.93 10.96 1.44
CA LYS A 297 -21.88 10.85 -0.02
C LYS A 297 -21.19 12.06 -0.62
N ASP A 298 -20.42 11.80 -1.67
CA ASP A 298 -19.89 12.88 -2.49
C ASP A 298 -20.93 13.33 -3.53
N SER A 299 -21.45 14.54 -3.34
CA SER A 299 -22.60 15.09 -4.09
C SER A 299 -22.29 15.41 -5.56
N LEU A 300 -21.02 15.31 -5.99
CA LEU A 300 -20.55 15.75 -7.30
C LEU A 300 -21.24 15.05 -8.49
N ALA A 301 -21.76 13.83 -8.30
CA ALA A 301 -22.46 13.10 -9.37
C ALA A 301 -23.80 13.73 -9.80
N LYS A 302 -24.37 14.66 -9.00
CA LYS A 302 -25.61 15.36 -9.36
C LYS A 302 -25.38 16.48 -10.38
N VAL A 303 -24.16 17.03 -10.46
CA VAL A 303 -23.85 18.18 -11.33
C VAL A 303 -23.64 17.79 -12.80
N LEU A 304 -23.30 16.52 -13.09
CA LEU A 304 -23.04 16.06 -14.46
C LEU A 304 -24.26 15.45 -15.19
N ARG A 305 -25.42 15.36 -14.54
CA ARG A 305 -26.66 14.86 -15.18
C ARG A 305 -27.65 15.98 -15.54
N ASP A 306 -27.48 17.16 -14.95
CA ASP A 306 -28.37 18.31 -15.10
C ASP A 306 -27.71 19.47 -15.88
N GLY A 307 -26.60 19.20 -16.59
CA GLY A 307 -25.83 20.17 -17.37
C GLY A 307 -25.52 19.70 -18.78
#